data_AF-A0A1I0IKY6-F1
#
_entry.id   AF-A0A1I0IKY6-F1
#
_cell.length_a   1.000
_cell.length_b   1.000
_cell.length_c   1.000
_cell.angle_alpha   90.00
_cell.angle_beta   90.00
_cell.angle_gamma   90.00
#
_symmetry.space_group_name_H-M   'P 1'
#
loop_
_entity.id
_entity.type
_entity.pdbx_description
1 polymer ?
#
loop_
_entity_poly.entity_id
_entity_poly.type
_entity_poly.pdbx_seq_one_letter_code
_entity_poly.pdbx_strand_id
1 'polypeptide(L)'
;MCGEIYRTGPLFVVTVSRTVDELRNEIRLAVDRYERQESTAFTKEALAAICNAVDYEIDTNRLPPKSQMRAGILWKIGEIDDDDPDKAGTAFRKDELKSIAASLRNE
;
A
#
# COMPACT_ATOMS: atom_id res chain seq x y z
N MET A 1 -37.87 -20.89 -0.65
CA MET A 1 -36.41 -20.98 -0.37
C MET A 1 -35.74 -20.15 -1.45
N CYS A 2 -35.55 -18.83 -1.31
CA CYS A 2 -34.69 -18.06 -0.40
C CYS A 2 -33.18 -18.31 -0.65
N GLY A 3 -32.47 -17.28 -1.11
CA GLY A 3 -31.01 -17.19 -1.34
C GLY A 3 -30.60 -17.67 -2.74
N GLU A 4 -29.92 -16.94 -3.61
CA GLU A 4 -28.89 -15.92 -3.35
C GLU A 4 -28.81 -14.93 -4.53
N ILE A 5 -28.84 -13.65 -4.17
CA ILE A 5 -28.58 -12.51 -5.04
C ILE A 5 -27.06 -12.36 -5.15
N TYR A 6 -26.46 -12.73 -6.28
CA TYR A 6 -25.08 -12.36 -6.61
C TYR A 6 -25.05 -10.86 -6.90
N ARG A 7 -24.98 -10.08 -5.82
CA ARG A 7 -24.73 -8.65 -5.84
C ARG A 7 -23.20 -8.47 -5.88
N THR A 8 -22.76 -7.49 -6.68
CA THR A 8 -21.43 -6.83 -6.73
C THR A 8 -20.28 -7.58 -7.44
N GLY A 9 -19.99 -7.17 -8.69
CA GLY A 9 -18.80 -7.56 -9.46
C GLY A 9 -17.56 -6.69 -9.17
N PRO A 10 -16.58 -6.55 -10.09
CA PRO A 10 -16.29 -7.35 -11.29
C PRO A 10 -14.92 -8.06 -11.21
N LEU A 11 -14.68 -8.95 -12.18
CA LEU A 11 -13.34 -9.29 -12.63
C LEU A 11 -12.52 -8.01 -12.89
N PHE A 12 -11.66 -7.61 -11.95
CA PHE A 12 -10.65 -6.56 -12.17
C PHE A 12 -9.24 -7.13 -12.02
N VAL A 13 -8.99 -8.26 -12.68
CA VAL A 13 -7.63 -8.55 -13.18
C VAL A 13 -7.45 -7.68 -14.43
N VAL A 14 -7.18 -6.39 -14.21
CA VAL A 14 -6.59 -5.57 -15.26
C VAL A 14 -5.11 -5.94 -15.28
N THR A 15 -4.79 -6.93 -16.12
CA THR A 15 -3.44 -7.12 -16.66
C THR A 15 -3.15 -5.94 -17.57
N VAL A 16 -2.84 -4.79 -16.99
CA VAL A 16 -2.04 -3.76 -17.64
C VAL A 16 -0.73 -3.76 -16.89
N SER A 17 0.38 -3.70 -17.62
CA SER A 17 1.71 -3.52 -17.07
C SER A 17 1.81 -2.16 -16.40
N ARG A 18 1.12 -1.97 -15.26
CA ARG A 18 1.04 -0.73 -14.52
C ARG A 18 2.44 -0.22 -14.28
N THR A 19 2.67 1.02 -14.68
CA THR A 19 3.94 1.69 -14.44
C THR A 19 4.09 1.96 -12.94
N VAL A 20 5.33 2.20 -12.51
CA VAL A 20 5.60 2.54 -11.10
C VAL A 20 4.80 3.77 -10.67
N ASP A 21 4.60 4.72 -11.58
CA ASP A 21 3.81 5.92 -11.34
C ASP A 21 2.31 5.59 -11.15
N GLU A 22 1.72 4.78 -12.03
CA GLU A 22 0.34 4.33 -11.88
C GLU A 22 0.09 3.58 -10.57
N LEU A 23 1.02 2.71 -10.15
CA LEU A 23 0.90 2.00 -8.87
C LEU A 23 0.98 2.97 -7.68
N ARG A 24 1.86 3.97 -7.74
CA ARG A 24 1.94 5.00 -6.69
C ARG A 24 0.69 5.85 -6.64
N ASN A 25 0.13 6.18 -7.80
CA ASN A 25 -1.13 6.91 -7.90
C ASN A 25 -2.29 6.10 -7.31
N GLU A 26 -2.39 4.81 -7.64
CA GLU A 26 -3.42 3.92 -7.08
C GLU A 26 -3.32 3.81 -5.56
N ILE A 27 -2.11 3.60 -5.01
CA ILE A 27 -1.90 3.55 -3.55
C ILE A 27 -2.32 4.88 -2.90
N ARG A 28 -1.98 6.03 -3.52
CA ARG A 28 -2.39 7.36 -3.01
C ARG A 28 -3.89 7.58 -3.03
N LEU A 29 -4.59 7.05 -4.05
CA LEU A 29 -6.04 7.09 -4.14
C LEU A 29 -6.68 6.24 -3.04
N ALA A 30 -6.12 5.07 -2.76
CA ALA A 30 -6.64 4.16 -1.75
C ALA A 30 -6.43 4.67 -0.32
N VAL A 31 -5.31 5.33 -0.02
CA VAL A 31 -5.01 5.86 1.34
C VAL A 31 -5.48 7.30 1.56
N ASP A 32 -6.22 7.85 0.59
CA ASP A 32 -6.88 9.17 0.57
C ASP A 32 -6.07 10.32 1.18
N ARG A 33 -5.38 11.11 0.34
CA ARG A 33 -5.27 12.59 0.46
C ARG A 33 -4.87 13.24 -0.87
N TYR A 34 -5.87 13.71 -1.63
CA TYR A 34 -5.78 14.58 -2.81
C TYR A 34 -4.94 14.08 -4.00
N GLU A 35 -5.47 14.26 -5.21
CA GLU A 35 -4.79 14.03 -6.50
C GLU A 35 -3.63 15.02 -6.76
N ARG A 36 -2.62 15.09 -5.89
CA ARG A 36 -1.34 15.70 -6.27
C ARG A 36 -0.59 14.68 -7.11
N GLN A 37 -0.75 14.76 -8.44
CA GLN A 37 0.13 14.10 -9.41
C GLN A 37 1.57 14.61 -9.21
N GLU A 38 2.26 14.02 -8.24
CA GLU A 38 3.70 14.20 -8.08
C GLU A 38 4.36 12.83 -8.26
N SER A 39 5.17 12.71 -9.32
CA SER A 39 6.05 11.55 -9.57
C SER A 39 7.22 11.49 -8.57
N THR A 40 7.02 11.99 -7.35
CA THR A 40 8.03 12.02 -6.28
C THR A 40 7.80 10.86 -5.31
N ALA A 41 8.87 10.48 -4.61
CA ALA A 41 8.84 9.40 -3.62
C ALA A 41 7.84 9.69 -2.49
N PHE A 42 7.25 8.64 -1.89
CA PHE A 42 6.31 8.79 -0.78
C PHE A 42 6.91 9.61 0.38
N THR A 43 6.16 10.62 0.81
CA THR A 43 6.47 11.42 2.00
C THR A 43 6.22 10.59 3.27
N LYS A 44 6.68 11.08 4.42
CA LYS A 44 6.40 10.40 5.71
C LYS A 44 4.91 10.27 5.98
N GLU A 45 4.13 11.28 5.61
CA GLU A 45 2.69 11.27 5.80
C GLU A 45 2.01 10.21 4.93
N ALA A 46 2.45 10.06 3.68
CA ALA A 46 1.93 9.00 2.82
C ALA A 46 2.31 7.60 3.33
N LEU A 47 3.53 7.42 3.83
CA LEU A 47 3.92 6.16 4.48
C LEU A 47 3.07 5.87 5.72
N ALA A 48 2.81 6.87 6.57
CA ALA A 48 1.97 6.72 7.74
C ALA A 48 0.52 6.36 7.38
N ALA A 49 -0.01 6.93 6.30
CA ALA A 49 -1.33 6.59 5.78
C ALA A 49 -1.37 5.14 5.26
N ILE A 50 -0.34 4.70 4.54
CA ILE A 50 -0.23 3.30 4.10
C ILE A 50 -0.12 2.36 5.30
N CYS A 51 0.70 2.68 6.31
CA CYS A 51 0.76 1.91 7.55
C CYS A 51 -0.62 1.74 8.17
N ASN A 52 -1.40 2.82 8.31
CA ASN A 52 -2.76 2.74 8.84
C ASN A 52 -3.69 1.89 7.96
N ALA A 53 -3.61 2.06 6.63
CA ALA A 53 -4.45 1.32 5.70
C ALA A 53 -4.13 -0.18 5.62
N VAL A 54 -2.88 -0.58 5.88
CA VAL A 54 -2.51 -2.00 6.03
C VAL A 54 -2.63 -2.50 7.47
N ASP A 55 -3.28 -1.74 8.36
CA ASP A 55 -3.48 -2.07 9.76
C ASP A 55 -2.15 -2.32 10.52
N TYR A 56 -1.10 -1.58 10.13
CA TYR A 56 0.16 -1.53 10.86
C TYR A 56 0.09 -0.39 11.88
N GLU A 57 -0.09 -0.77 13.15
CA GLU A 57 -0.14 0.18 14.26
C GLU A 57 1.21 0.90 14.41
N ILE A 58 1.25 2.15 13.92
CA ILE A 58 2.36 3.07 14.14
C ILE A 58 2.00 4.10 15.20
N ASP A 59 2.98 4.41 16.03
CA ASP A 59 2.83 5.49 16.99
C ASP A 59 2.78 6.84 16.24
N THR A 60 1.59 7.44 16.14
CA THR A 60 1.39 8.72 15.46
C THR A 60 1.95 9.90 16.26
N ASN A 61 2.18 9.73 17.56
CA ASN A 61 2.83 10.71 18.41
C ASN A 61 4.34 10.73 18.15
N ARG A 62 4.94 9.54 17.95
CA ARG A 62 6.35 9.37 17.60
C ARG A 62 6.51 8.54 16.34
N LEU A 63 6.31 9.21 15.19
CA LEU A 63 6.43 8.55 13.89
C LEU A 63 7.79 7.85 13.75
N PRO A 64 7.80 6.53 13.51
CA PRO A 64 9.03 5.79 13.34
C PRO A 64 9.81 6.27 12.09
N PRO A 65 11.10 5.92 11.96
CA PRO A 65 11.87 6.25 10.78
C PRO A 65 11.23 5.66 9.51
N LYS A 66 11.45 6.32 8.36
CA LYS A 66 10.85 5.91 7.07
C LYS A 66 11.14 4.45 6.73
N SER A 67 12.34 3.96 7.04
CA SER A 67 12.71 2.57 6.79
C SER A 67 11.86 1.59 7.60
N GLN A 68 11.57 1.91 8.86
CA GLN A 68 10.70 1.09 9.71
C GLN A 68 9.26 1.07 9.19
N MET A 69 8.72 2.23 8.81
CA MET A 69 7.36 2.30 8.24
C MET A 69 7.23 1.41 7.01
N ARG A 70 8.27 1.37 6.16
CA ARG A 70 8.28 0.52 4.98
C ARG A 70 8.38 -0.95 5.34
N ALA A 71 9.25 -1.30 6.29
CA ALA A 71 9.37 -2.67 6.78
C ALA A 71 8.02 -3.17 7.29
N GLY A 72 7.31 -2.35 8.07
CA GLY A 72 6.03 -2.73 8.64
C GLY A 72 4.97 -2.95 7.59
N ILE A 73 4.95 -2.10 6.56
CA ILE A 73 4.07 -2.27 5.40
C ILE A 73 4.39 -3.58 4.67
N LEU A 74 5.67 -3.84 4.36
CA LEU A 74 6.11 -5.04 3.65
C LEU A 74 5.84 -6.32 4.46
N TRP A 75 6.00 -6.25 5.77
CA TRP A 75 5.74 -7.36 6.69
C TRP A 75 4.25 -7.68 6.75
N LYS A 76 3.39 -6.66 6.88
CA LYS A 76 1.92 -6.84 6.92
C LYS A 76 1.35 -7.42 5.63
N ILE A 77 1.93 -7.08 4.47
CA ILE A 77 1.54 -7.68 3.18
C ILE A 77 2.25 -9.01 2.89
N GLY A 78 3.17 -9.47 3.75
CA GLY A 78 3.88 -10.73 3.63
C GLY A 78 5.03 -10.76 2.61
N GLU A 79 5.54 -9.61 2.16
CA GLU A 79 6.71 -9.54 1.28
C GLU A 79 8.03 -9.82 2.03
N ILE A 80 8.08 -9.49 3.32
CA ILE A 80 9.20 -9.80 4.20
C ILE A 80 8.71 -10.56 5.43
N ASP A 81 9.58 -11.45 5.92
CA ASP A 81 9.29 -12.30 7.09
C ASP A 81 9.32 -11.52 8.43
N ASP A 82 10.03 -10.38 8.46
CA ASP A 82 10.26 -9.59 9.66
C ASP A 82 10.23 -8.09 9.35
N ASP A 83 9.78 -7.28 10.31
CA ASP A 83 9.72 -5.80 10.27
C ASP A 83 11.12 -5.14 10.38
N ASP A 84 12.04 -5.61 9.55
CA ASP A 84 13.43 -5.18 9.53
C ASP A 84 13.65 -4.00 8.56
N PRO A 85 14.10 -2.82 9.05
CA PRO A 85 14.29 -1.64 8.23
C PRO A 85 15.45 -1.76 7.22
N ASP A 86 16.39 -2.69 7.44
CA ASP A 86 17.50 -2.97 6.52
C ASP A 86 16.99 -3.69 5.27
N LYS A 87 15.99 -4.58 5.43
CA LYS A 87 15.29 -5.23 4.32
C LYS A 87 14.41 -4.27 3.51
N ALA A 88 13.86 -3.24 4.13
CA ALA A 88 12.87 -2.34 3.51
C ALA A 88 13.45 -1.27 2.58
N GLY A 89 14.77 -1.11 2.55
CA GLY A 89 15.46 -0.23 1.60
C GLY A 89 15.04 1.25 1.61
N THR A 90 15.51 2.00 0.60
CA THR A 90 15.28 3.44 0.49
C THR A 90 14.06 3.81 -0.37
N ALA A 91 13.54 2.89 -1.18
CA ALA A 91 12.36 3.08 -2.03
C ALA A 91 11.70 1.72 -2.37
N PHE A 92 10.37 1.72 -2.53
CA PHE A 92 9.62 0.55 -2.98
C PHE A 92 9.91 0.25 -4.46
N ARG A 93 10.16 -1.02 -4.75
CA ARG A 93 10.25 -1.60 -6.09
C ARG A 93 8.85 -1.78 -6.67
N LYS A 94 8.84 -2.09 -7.97
CA LYS A 94 7.59 -2.29 -8.72
C LYS A 94 6.73 -3.40 -8.12
N ASP A 95 7.33 -4.52 -7.72
CA ASP A 95 6.58 -5.66 -7.17
C ASP A 95 6.01 -5.36 -5.79
N GLU A 96 6.79 -4.73 -4.89
CA GLU A 96 6.29 -4.26 -3.59
C GLU A 96 5.09 -3.33 -3.73
N LEU A 97 5.13 -2.38 -4.69
CA LEU A 97 4.00 -1.49 -4.96
C LEU A 97 2.76 -2.23 -5.46
N LYS A 98 2.92 -3.32 -6.23
CA LYS A 98 1.77 -4.14 -6.64
C LYS A 98 1.17 -4.85 -5.44
N SER A 99 1.98 -5.41 -4.55
CA SER A 99 1.52 -6.12 -3.36
C SER A 99 0.75 -5.18 -2.42
N ILE A 100 1.28 -3.96 -2.19
CA ILE A 100 0.57 -2.92 -1.42
C ILE A 100 -0.76 -2.57 -2.07
N ALA A 101 -0.77 -2.27 -3.37
CA ALA A 101 -1.99 -1.90 -4.08
C ALA A 101 -3.03 -3.05 -4.10
N ALA A 102 -2.58 -4.30 -4.18
CA ALA A 102 -3.43 -5.47 -4.10
C ALA A 102 -4.05 -5.63 -2.70
N SER A 103 -3.27 -5.38 -1.64
CA SER A 103 -3.75 -5.40 -0.26
C SER A 103 -4.82 -4.33 -0.03
N LEU A 104 -4.59 -3.11 -0.53
CA LEU A 104 -5.54 -1.99 -0.39
C LEU A 104 -6.81 -2.14 -1.23
N ARG A 105 -6.81 -3.00 -2.25
CA ARG A 105 -7.99 -3.28 -3.10
C ARG A 105 -8.94 -4.31 -2.49
N ASN A 106 -8.48 -5.10 -1.51
CA ASN A 106 -9.25 -6.23 -0.98
C ASN A 106 -10.15 -5.88 0.22
N GLU A 107 -10.25 -4.61 0.61
CA GLU A 107 -11.13 -4.11 1.67
C GLU A 107 -12.42 -3.49 1.12
#